data_AF-A0A2H9LPX6-F1
#
_entry.id   AF-A0A2H9LPX6-F1
#
_cell.length_a   1.000
_cell.length_b   1.000
_cell.length_c   1.000
_cell.angle_alpha   90.00
_cell.angle_beta   90.00
_cell.angle_gamma   90.00
#
_symmetry.space_group_name_H-M   'P 1'
#
loop_
_entity.id
_entity.type
_entity.pdbx_description
1 polymer ?
#
loop_
_entity_poly.entity_id
_entity_poly.type
_entity_poly.pdbx_seq_one_letter_code
_entity_poly.pdbx_strand_id
1 'polypeptide(L)'
;MKILIAKERQKIYPDKLEQDINTNEGIIRKKDYNSRKEIITTHKGIKILKINPDFHDLFNNMKRGPQIIRPEDSALIIFLLGVMEGYNVLDCGG
;
A
#
# COMPACT_ATOMS: atom_id res chain seq x y z
N MET A 1 8.44 5.55 3.08
CA MET A 1 7.07 6.00 2.74
C MET A 1 6.63 5.22 1.51
N LYS A 2 5.64 4.32 1.61
CA LYS A 2 5.08 3.67 0.43
C LYS A 2 4.21 4.70 -0.30
N ILE A 3 4.31 4.77 -1.61
CA ILE A 3 3.55 5.70 -2.46
C ILE A 3 2.64 4.85 -3.33
N LEU A 4 1.37 5.21 -3.43
CA LEU A 4 0.45 4.58 -4.35
C LEU A 4 0.29 5.45 -5.58
N ILE A 5 0.34 4.81 -6.75
CA ILE A 5 0.17 5.47 -8.04
C ILE A 5 -1.10 4.93 -8.69
N ALA A 6 -2.11 5.79 -8.88
CA ALA A 6 -3.44 5.40 -9.35
C ALA A 6 -3.83 6.07 -10.69
N LYS A 7 -4.27 5.25 -11.65
CA LYS A 7 -4.98 5.68 -12.86
C LYS A 7 -6.33 4.96 -12.91
N GLU A 8 -7.43 5.71 -12.92
CA GLU A 8 -8.83 5.24 -12.98
C GLU A 8 -9.21 4.15 -11.96
N ARG A 9 -8.68 2.92 -12.10
CA ARG A 9 -8.93 1.77 -11.23
C ARG A 9 -7.70 0.89 -10.95
N GLN A 10 -6.55 1.19 -11.54
CA GLN A 10 -5.32 0.41 -11.33
C GLN A 10 -4.43 1.09 -10.29
N LYS A 11 -4.15 0.36 -9.20
CA LYS A 11 -3.22 0.77 -8.14
C LYS A 11 -1.85 0.13 -8.39
N ILE A 12 -0.79 0.94 -8.33
CA ILE A 12 0.59 0.50 -8.50
C ILE A 12 1.35 0.77 -7.20
N TYR A 13 2.08 -0.25 -6.74
CA TYR A 13 2.85 -0.23 -5.50
C TYR A 13 4.34 -0.39 -5.84
N PRO A 14 5.12 0.71 -5.82
CA PRO A 14 6.54 0.63 -6.13
C PRO A 14 7.30 -0.05 -4.98
N ASP A 15 7.97 -1.16 -5.27
CA ASP A 15 8.82 -1.85 -4.30
C ASP A 15 10.18 -1.17 -4.09
N LYS A 16 10.67 -0.46 -5.12
CA LYS A 16 11.99 0.19 -5.14
C LYS A 16 11.85 1.66 -5.51
N LEU A 17 11.88 2.53 -4.51
CA LEU A 17 11.81 4.00 -4.65
C LEU A 17 13.16 4.65 -4.99
N GLU A 18 14.14 3.85 -5.42
CA GLU A 18 15.44 4.35 -5.83
C GLU A 18 15.67 4.30 -7.34
N GLN A 19 14.78 3.67 -8.08
CA GLN A 19 14.86 3.46 -9.52
C GLN A 19 13.60 3.98 -10.22
N ASP A 20 13.66 4.05 -11.55
CA ASP A 20 12.48 4.31 -12.37
C ASP A 20 11.49 3.15 -12.25
N ILE A 21 10.20 3.48 -12.27
CA ILE A 21 9.12 2.51 -12.08
C ILE A 21 8.54 2.21 -13.46
N ASN A 22 8.66 0.96 -13.90
CA ASN A 22 8.03 0.53 -15.13
C ASN A 22 6.57 0.14 -14.85
N THR A 23 5.66 0.65 -15.67
CA THR A 23 4.23 0.36 -15.57
C THR A 23 3.69 0.07 -16.96
N ASN A 24 2.51 -0.54 -17.05
CA ASN A 24 1.85 -0.78 -18.35
C ASN A 24 1.62 0.53 -19.13
N GLU A 25 1.46 1.65 -18.42
CA GLU A 25 1.22 3.01 -18.94
C GLU A 25 2.53 3.77 -19.25
N GLY A 26 3.65 3.10 -19.09
CA GLY A 26 4.99 3.61 -19.31
C GLY A 26 5.79 3.83 -18.03
N ILE A 27 7.02 4.29 -18.22
CA ILE A 27 8.00 4.58 -17.18
C ILE A 27 7.65 5.87 -16.46
N ILE A 28 7.65 5.79 -15.14
CA ILE A 28 7.61 6.90 -14.19
C ILE A 28 9.03 7.12 -13.68
N ARG A 29 9.56 8.34 -13.87
CA ARG A 29 10.94 8.64 -13.49
C ARG A 29 11.06 8.88 -11.99
N LYS A 30 12.20 8.51 -11.42
CA LYS A 30 12.56 8.74 -10.00
C LYS A 30 12.28 10.15 -9.51
N LYS A 31 12.69 11.13 -10.31
CA LYS A 31 12.53 12.55 -9.98
C LYS A 31 11.06 12.96 -9.83
N ASP A 32 10.15 12.33 -10.58
CA ASP A 32 8.76 12.74 -10.64
C ASP A 32 7.99 12.21 -9.42
N TYR A 33 8.16 10.94 -9.03
CA TYR A 33 7.48 10.42 -7.83
C TYR A 33 8.08 10.95 -6.52
N ASN A 34 9.38 11.27 -6.48
CA ASN A 34 10.00 11.94 -5.32
C ASN A 34 9.68 13.43 -5.24
N SER A 35 9.10 14.02 -6.29
CA SER A 35 8.65 15.41 -6.26
C SER A 35 7.46 15.58 -5.32
N ARG A 36 7.16 16.81 -4.89
CA ARG A 36 5.95 17.11 -4.09
C ARG A 36 4.66 17.11 -4.91
N LYS A 37 4.72 16.86 -6.22
CA LYS A 37 3.53 16.86 -7.08
C LYS A 37 2.61 15.70 -6.71
N GLU A 38 1.32 15.99 -6.64
CA GLU A 38 0.26 14.99 -6.49
C GLU A 38 -0.06 14.32 -7.82
N ILE A 39 0.04 15.05 -8.93
CA ILE A 39 -0.13 14.50 -10.27
C ILE A 39 1.22 14.45 -10.96
N ILE A 40 1.59 13.25 -11.40
CA ILE A 40 2.81 12.97 -12.16
C ILE A 40 2.46 12.47 -13.55
N THR A 41 3.40 12.59 -14.49
CA THR A 41 3.18 12.20 -15.88
C THR A 41 4.21 11.15 -16.29
N THR A 42 3.78 10.06 -16.93
CA THR A 42 4.70 9.08 -17.52
C THR A 42 5.42 9.66 -18.73
N HIS A 43 6.48 8.98 -19.19
CA HIS A 43 7.13 9.36 -20.45
C HIS A 43 6.20 9.31 -21.68
N LYS A 44 5.06 8.60 -21.61
CA LYS A 44 4.04 8.54 -22.68
C LYS A 44 2.97 9.63 -22.56
N GLY A 45 3.11 10.55 -21.61
CA GLY A 45 2.14 11.64 -21.39
C GLY A 45 0.94 11.26 -20.53
N ILE A 46 0.90 10.05 -19.95
CA ILE A 46 -0.21 9.59 -19.11
C ILE A 46 -0.11 10.22 -17.72
N LYS A 47 -1.17 10.90 -17.27
CA LYS A 47 -1.25 11.48 -15.93
C LYS A 47 -1.63 10.41 -14.91
N ILE A 48 -0.99 10.46 -13.75
CA ILE A 48 -1.23 9.51 -12.66
C ILE A 48 -1.23 10.24 -11.32
N LEU A 49 -2.11 9.80 -10.42
CA LEU A 49 -2.24 10.37 -9.09
C LEU A 49 -1.31 9.68 -8.11
N LYS A 50 -0.57 10.46 -7.34
CA LYS A 50 0.32 10.04 -6.27
C LYS A 50 -0.38 10.26 -4.93
N ILE A 51 -0.69 9.17 -4.23
CA ILE A 51 -1.38 9.21 -2.94
C ILE A 51 -0.61 8.45 -1.86
N ASN A 52 -0.91 8.77 -0.60
CA ASN A 52 -0.47 7.96 0.52
C ASN A 52 -1.37 6.72 0.63
N PRO A 53 -0.81 5.51 0.79
CA PRO A 53 -1.59 4.29 0.94
C PRO A 53 -2.31 4.28 2.29
N ASP A 54 -3.53 3.78 2.29
CA ASP A 54 -4.28 3.53 3.52
C ASP A 54 -3.91 2.15 4.15
N PHE A 55 -4.57 1.80 5.25
CA PHE A 55 -4.34 0.50 5.91
C PHE A 55 -4.62 -0.68 4.97
N HIS A 56 -5.70 -0.64 4.17
CA HIS A 56 -6.07 -1.72 3.28
C HIS A 56 -5.05 -1.89 2.15
N ASP A 57 -4.54 -0.79 1.60
CA ASP A 57 -3.48 -0.76 0.61
C ASP A 57 -2.20 -1.40 1.15
N LEU A 58 -1.80 -1.04 2.37
CA LEU A 58 -0.61 -1.58 3.03
C LEU A 58 -0.77 -3.06 3.36
N PHE A 59 -1.91 -3.47 3.91
CA PHE A 59 -2.22 -4.84 4.32
C PHE A 59 -2.32 -5.80 3.13
N ASN A 60 -2.89 -5.34 2.01
CA ASN A 60 -3.00 -6.16 0.80
C ASN A 60 -1.66 -6.32 0.07
N ASN A 61 -0.74 -5.36 0.22
CA ASN A 61 0.56 -5.36 -0.46
C ASN A 61 1.75 -5.55 0.49
N MET A 62 1.52 -6.08 1.68
CA MET A 62 2.59 -6.57 2.52
C MET A 62 3.13 -7.88 1.94
N LYS A 63 4.45 -8.09 2.00
CA LYS A 63 5.01 -9.41 1.72
C LYS A 63 4.53 -10.38 2.78
N ARG A 64 4.09 -11.57 2.36
CA ARG A 64 3.57 -12.62 3.24
C ARG A 64 4.48 -13.84 3.11
N GLY A 65 4.86 -14.42 4.24
CA GLY A 65 5.50 -15.74 4.29
C GLY A 65 4.42 -16.81 4.46
N PRO A 66 3.76 -16.84 5.63
CA PRO A 66 2.62 -17.73 5.89
C PRO A 66 1.28 -17.10 5.49
N GLN A 67 0.23 -17.91 5.60
CA GLN A 67 -1.15 -17.45 5.44
C GLN A 67 -1.54 -16.53 6.59
N ILE A 68 -2.12 -15.38 6.29
CA ILE A 68 -2.50 -14.37 7.27
C ILE A 68 -3.99 -14.42 7.63
N ILE A 69 -4.34 -13.93 8.83
CA ILE A 69 -5.71 -13.65 9.26
C ILE A 69 -6.21 -12.42 8.50
N ARG A 70 -7.42 -12.47 7.90
CA ARG A 70 -7.97 -11.33 7.17
C ARG A 70 -8.59 -10.29 8.13
N PRO A 71 -8.74 -9.02 7.72
CA PRO A 71 -9.23 -7.96 8.59
C PRO A 71 -10.59 -8.28 9.22
N GLU A 72 -11.50 -8.87 8.45
CA GLU A 72 -12.82 -9.29 8.93
C GLU A 72 -12.76 -10.32 10.06
N ASP A 73 -11.87 -11.31 9.94
CA ASP A 73 -11.68 -12.35 10.95
C ASP A 73 -11.00 -11.77 12.19
N SER A 74 -10.00 -10.90 12.00
CA SER A 74 -9.32 -10.21 13.09
C SER A 74 -10.27 -9.32 13.90
N ALA A 75 -11.19 -8.63 13.23
CA ALA A 75 -12.19 -7.79 13.89
C ALA A 75 -13.15 -8.63 14.75
N LEU A 76 -13.57 -9.79 14.24
CA LEU A 76 -14.41 -10.70 15.00
C LEU A 76 -13.68 -11.27 16.23
N ILE A 77 -12.41 -11.66 16.09
CA ILE A 77 -11.59 -12.14 17.22
C ILE A 77 -11.48 -11.06 18.31
N ILE A 78 -11.11 -9.82 17.91
CA ILE A 78 -11.00 -8.68 18.83
C ILE A 78 -12.32 -8.43 19.56
N PHE A 79 -13.44 -8.46 18.82
CA PHE A 79 -14.77 -8.26 19.37
C PHE A 79 -15.15 -9.35 20.39
N LEU A 80 -14.96 -10.63 20.04
CA LEU A 80 -15.31 -11.76 20.89
C LEU A 80 -14.44 -11.85 22.15
N LEU A 81 -13.17 -11.44 22.05
CA LEU A 81 -12.27 -11.35 23.20
C LEU A 81 -12.54 -10.13 24.08
N GLY A 82 -13.34 -9.16 23.62
CA GLY A 82 -13.62 -7.93 24.34
C GLY A 82 -12.37 -7.08 24.58
N VAL A 83 -11.40 -7.12 23.67
CA VAL A 83 -10.15 -6.38 23.80
C VAL A 83 -10.43 -4.88 23.76
N MET A 84 -9.90 -4.16 24.75
CA MET A 84 -10.01 -2.71 24.86
C MET A 84 -8.63 -2.05 24.99
N GLU A 85 -8.60 -0.73 24.90
CA GLU A 85 -7.40 0.06 25.13
C GLU A 85 -6.80 -0.24 26.52
N GLY A 86 -5.49 -0.44 26.57
CA GLY A 86 -4.76 -0.72 27.81
C GLY A 86 -4.71 -2.20 28.23
N TYR A 87 -5.37 -3.10 27.49
CA TYR A 87 -5.33 -4.54 27.81
C TYR A 87 -4.00 -5.16 27.36
N ASN A 88 -3.52 -6.15 28.11
CA ASN A 88 -2.40 -6.99 27.69
C ASN A 88 -2.94 -8.21 26.95
N VAL A 89 -2.48 -8.42 25.71
CA VAL A 89 -2.93 -9.51 24.84
C VAL A 89 -1.75 -10.45 24.57
N LEU A 90 -1.98 -11.76 24.72
CA LEU A 90 -1.03 -12.79 24.32
C LEU A 90 -1.45 -13.36 22.96
N ASP A 91 -0.55 -13.33 21.99
CA ASP A 91 -0.74 -13.89 20.65
C ASP A 91 0.35 -14.93 20.33
N CYS A 92 0.00 -15.96 19.56
CA CYS A 92 0.92 -17.04 19.18
C CYS A 92 0.66 -17.48 17.74
N GLY A 93 1.56 -17.09 16.83
CA GLY A 93 1.52 -17.36 15.39
C GLY A 93 2.09 -16.17 14.63
N GLY A 94 2.82 -16.40 13.52
CA GLY A 94 3.46 -15.35 12.74
C GLY A 94 3.89 -15.81 11.35
#